data_AF-A0A0K1ECY7-F1
#
_entry.id   AF-A0A0K1ECY7-F1
#
_cell.length_a   1.000
_cell.length_b   1.000
_cell.length_c   1.000
_cell.angle_alpha   90.00
_cell.angle_beta   90.00
_cell.angle_gamma   90.00
#
_symmetry.space_group_name_H-M   'P 1'
#
loop_
_entity.id
_entity.type
_entity.pdbx_description
1 polymer ?
#
loop_
_entity_poly.entity_id
_entity_poly.type
_entity_poly.pdbx_seq_one_letter_code
_entity_poly.pdbx_strand_id
1 'polypeptide(L)'
;MNSTLPSKPLLLLAASLALASTTACGDIDTFIPRPEFGGPAGVIEGTITYTGPPPCIRNGRVVGAAILLAFDTRLLPPPDGLGTTAASFDAVPGDELFASVRAQFGYTEGCPGANPPNITVSATWSIAPLPAGTYQIRGFYDLDGDFDPTFSISNLPTRGDIAGGAITNAAAVLAGARPQYRPIPLGQSGRIPEQGARVSDVAVTFALPIPTERPVFHVPDALSSTPGTTATVTMASDHQLAHFSLGSPSDTEASFVRLRLAAGVPADERDDAAKSPFFFPVGGGTTPTIRYGFQDMNGDGAPDVVPDAPFLPALSPISAFNKLAAPGEAIARQTSPTVIIQGLTLYKSLLETAALNQLPLTEPEQPEALIAVRPAALCLFPADPSRGGVLVVPHFDDSQGNPIIPDRDALGAALSRQFGREIRVEQGCLPEGGYSMNLVYGTGQAWTLPNEAGVCADLEPASGDRCGSRRRLNSQSTYLHIAPPTDPAHCAAYPTPALCLP
;
A
#
# COMPACT_ATOMS: atom_id res chain seq x y z
N MET A 1 26.59 63.71 52.39
CA MET A 1 25.87 64.99 52.19
C MET A 1 25.84 65.29 50.70
N ASN A 2 24.62 65.43 50.16
CA ASN A 2 24.17 66.15 48.96
C ASN A 2 24.99 66.00 47.65
N SER A 3 24.41 65.39 46.61
CA SER A 3 23.50 66.01 45.60
C SER A 3 24.29 66.99 44.72
N THR A 4 24.35 66.90 43.39
CA THR A 4 23.26 66.84 42.39
C THR A 4 23.85 66.57 41.00
N LEU A 5 23.13 65.83 40.14
CA LEU A 5 22.65 66.35 38.83
C LEU A 5 21.82 65.27 38.07
N PRO A 6 20.59 65.59 37.63
CA PRO A 6 19.71 64.71 36.85
C PRO A 6 19.49 65.19 35.40
N SER A 7 19.19 64.26 34.48
CA SER A 7 18.05 64.30 33.52
C SER A 7 18.11 63.14 32.49
N LYS A 8 17.11 62.24 32.54
CA LYS A 8 16.72 61.21 31.52
C LYS A 8 15.87 61.88 30.39
N PRO A 9 15.43 61.25 29.26
CA PRO A 9 15.19 59.81 28.95
C PRO A 9 15.62 59.32 27.53
N LEU A 10 15.93 58.04 27.31
CA LEU A 10 15.08 56.87 26.93
C LEU A 10 14.45 56.94 25.51
N LEU A 11 15.07 56.26 24.53
CA LEU A 11 14.45 55.62 23.36
C LEU A 11 15.53 54.86 22.55
N LEU A 12 15.65 53.56 22.79
CA LEU A 12 16.39 52.63 21.95
C LEU A 12 15.37 51.62 21.41
N LEU A 13 15.03 51.78 20.14
CA LEU A 13 14.09 50.94 19.41
C LEU A 13 14.77 49.60 19.08
N ALA A 14 13.99 48.55 19.30
CA ALA A 14 14.31 47.16 19.05
C ALA A 14 14.37 46.82 17.55
N ALA A 15 15.27 45.91 17.17
CA ALA A 15 15.13 45.04 16.01
C ALA A 15 16.04 43.83 16.17
N SER A 16 15.62 42.87 17.01
CA SER A 16 16.15 41.52 17.02
C SER A 16 15.10 40.62 16.36
N LEU A 17 15.18 40.50 15.03
CA LEU A 17 14.42 39.48 14.30
C LEU A 17 15.10 38.13 14.57
N ALA A 18 14.58 37.40 15.55
CA ALA A 18 14.89 35.98 15.71
C ALA A 18 14.14 35.21 14.61
N LEU A 19 14.89 34.59 13.69
CA LEU A 19 14.34 33.57 12.80
C LEU A 19 13.93 32.36 13.65
N ALA A 20 12.63 32.22 13.87
CA ALA A 20 12.04 30.95 14.27
C ALA A 20 11.98 30.06 13.02
N SER A 21 12.97 29.20 12.82
CA SER A 21 12.82 28.02 11.98
C SER A 21 11.96 27.02 12.74
N THR A 22 10.65 27.05 12.51
CA THR A 22 9.75 25.96 12.87
C THR A 22 10.05 24.79 11.91
N THR A 23 11.01 23.94 12.26
CA THR A 23 11.03 22.58 11.75
C THR A 23 9.80 21.90 12.34
N ALA A 24 8.73 21.78 11.54
CA ALA A 24 7.66 20.86 11.86
C ALA A 24 8.31 19.48 12.02
N CYS A 25 8.20 18.89 13.21
CA CYS A 25 8.46 17.47 13.37
C CYS A 25 7.43 16.76 12.49
N GLY A 26 7.85 16.22 11.36
CA GLY A 26 7.03 15.26 10.63
C GLY A 26 6.82 14.07 11.57
N ASP A 27 5.57 13.70 11.79
CA ASP A 27 5.29 12.42 12.42
C ASP A 27 5.79 11.31 11.49
N ILE A 28 6.44 10.29 12.06
CA ILE A 28 6.75 9.05 11.34
C ILE A 28 5.43 8.53 10.77
N ASP A 29 5.42 8.08 9.51
CA ASP A 29 4.24 7.49 8.86
C ASP A 29 3.91 6.17 9.56
N THR A 30 3.18 6.26 10.68
CA THR A 30 2.76 5.10 11.46
C THR A 30 1.59 4.44 10.77
N PHE A 31 1.64 3.12 10.61
CA PHE A 31 0.54 2.33 10.03
C PHE A 31 -0.81 2.55 10.74
N ILE A 32 -0.80 3.02 11.98
CA ILE A 32 -2.00 3.37 12.72
C ILE A 32 -1.79 4.78 13.24
N PRO A 33 -2.65 5.74 12.84
CA PRO A 33 -2.57 7.09 13.37
C PRO A 33 -2.60 7.05 14.89
N ARG A 34 -1.75 7.85 15.55
CA ARG A 34 -1.86 8.00 17.00
C ARG A 34 -3.25 8.59 17.30
N PRO A 35 -4.10 7.92 18.08
CA PRO A 35 -5.40 8.49 18.37
C PRO A 35 -5.21 9.82 19.10
N GLU A 36 -6.00 10.83 18.72
CA GLU A 36 -6.12 12.03 19.55
C GLU A 36 -6.69 11.58 20.90
N PHE A 37 -5.83 11.52 21.91
CA PHE A 37 -6.24 11.09 23.25
C PHE A 37 -7.08 12.19 23.90
N GLY A 38 -8.41 12.09 23.77
CA GLY A 38 -9.36 12.94 24.48
C GLY A 38 -10.76 12.93 23.88
N GLY A 39 -11.78 12.72 24.73
CA GLY A 39 -13.18 12.80 24.34
C GLY A 39 -13.88 11.44 24.18
N PRO A 40 -15.17 11.45 23.81
CA PRO A 40 -15.96 10.23 23.66
C PRO A 40 -15.46 9.38 22.49
N ALA A 41 -15.21 8.09 22.74
CA ALA A 41 -14.69 7.15 21.76
C ALA A 41 -15.66 6.01 21.47
N GLY A 42 -15.57 5.49 20.25
CA GLY A 42 -16.21 4.27 19.84
C GLY A 42 -15.36 3.04 20.19
N VAL A 43 -16.03 1.93 20.52
CA VAL A 43 -15.43 0.62 20.77
C VAL A 43 -16.16 -0.41 19.90
N ILE A 44 -15.40 -1.27 19.23
CA ILE A 44 -15.93 -2.47 18.57
C ILE A 44 -15.28 -3.68 19.22
N GLU A 45 -16.08 -4.66 19.62
CA GLU A 45 -15.58 -5.86 20.31
C GLU A 45 -16.36 -7.11 19.91
N GLY A 46 -15.79 -8.27 20.22
CA GLY A 46 -16.49 -9.52 20.07
C GLY A 46 -15.59 -10.72 20.29
N THR A 47 -15.80 -11.75 19.47
CA THR A 47 -15.12 -13.03 19.60
C THR A 47 -14.42 -13.35 18.29
N ILE A 48 -13.17 -13.77 18.40
CA ILE A 48 -12.42 -14.35 17.30
C ILE A 48 -12.51 -15.87 17.38
N THR A 49 -12.69 -16.52 16.24
CA THR A 49 -12.57 -17.97 16.08
C THR A 49 -11.42 -18.24 15.12
N TYR A 50 -10.38 -18.89 15.61
CA TYR A 50 -9.27 -19.39 14.82
C TYR A 50 -9.49 -20.85 14.50
N THR A 51 -9.33 -21.23 13.23
CA THR A 51 -9.23 -22.61 12.78
C THR A 51 -8.03 -22.75 11.86
N GLY A 52 -6.98 -23.43 12.32
CA GLY A 52 -5.73 -23.55 11.57
C GLY A 52 -4.73 -24.46 12.28
N PRO A 53 -3.47 -24.52 11.80
CA PRO A 53 -2.44 -25.35 12.43
C PRO A 53 -2.16 -24.88 13.87
N PRO A 54 -1.68 -25.75 14.76
CA PRO A 54 -1.15 -25.33 16.05
C PRO A 54 0.04 -24.36 15.89
N PRO A 55 0.20 -23.37 16.79
CA PRO A 55 1.30 -22.41 16.73
C PRO A 55 2.61 -23.03 17.26
N CYS A 56 3.77 -22.45 16.92
CA CYS A 56 5.02 -22.83 17.58
C CYS A 56 5.03 -22.37 19.05
N ILE A 57 5.80 -23.06 19.90
CA ILE A 57 6.16 -22.61 21.25
C ILE A 57 7.65 -22.25 21.28
N ARG A 58 7.97 -21.04 21.73
CA ARG A 58 9.35 -20.57 21.92
C ARG A 58 9.52 -20.01 23.32
N ASN A 59 10.53 -20.48 24.05
CA ASN A 59 10.78 -20.12 25.45
C ASN A 59 9.54 -20.33 26.34
N GLY A 60 8.79 -21.41 26.10
CA GLY A 60 7.54 -21.67 26.81
C GLY A 60 6.43 -20.64 26.57
N ARG A 61 6.48 -19.87 25.48
CA ARG A 61 5.42 -18.94 25.05
C ARG A 61 4.89 -19.36 23.69
N VAL A 62 3.59 -19.28 23.49
CA VAL A 62 3.01 -19.46 22.16
C VAL A 62 3.46 -18.31 21.27
N VAL A 63 4.02 -18.63 20.11
CA VAL A 63 4.48 -17.64 19.12
C VAL A 63 3.29 -17.00 18.43
N GLY A 64 3.41 -15.70 18.19
CA GLY A 64 2.44 -14.96 17.38
C GLY A 64 1.28 -14.35 18.16
N ALA A 65 0.40 -13.70 17.40
CA ALA A 65 -0.82 -13.10 17.90
C ALA A 65 -1.89 -13.07 16.81
N ALA A 66 -3.16 -13.08 17.23
CA ALA A 66 -4.25 -12.69 16.35
C ALA A 66 -4.30 -11.16 16.26
N ILE A 67 -4.02 -10.63 15.08
CA ILE A 67 -4.05 -9.20 14.76
C ILE A 67 -5.41 -8.87 14.15
N LEU A 68 -6.14 -7.93 14.75
CA LEU A 68 -7.43 -7.45 14.25
C LEU A 68 -7.33 -5.97 13.88
N LEU A 69 -7.67 -5.65 12.65
CA LEU A 69 -7.55 -4.32 12.05
C LEU A 69 -8.94 -3.77 11.70
N ALA A 70 -9.25 -2.57 12.20
CA ALA A 70 -10.47 -1.86 11.85
C ALA A 70 -10.21 -0.86 10.72
N PHE A 71 -10.78 -1.11 9.55
CA PHE A 71 -10.70 -0.20 8.41
C PHE A 71 -11.98 0.60 8.27
N ASP A 72 -11.87 1.92 8.16
CA ASP A 72 -13.00 2.75 7.73
C ASP A 72 -13.37 2.36 6.29
N THR A 73 -14.65 2.08 6.05
CA THR A 73 -15.16 1.70 4.71
C THR A 73 -14.89 2.74 3.62
N ARG A 74 -14.61 4.00 3.98
CA ARG A 74 -14.19 5.06 3.05
C ARG A 74 -12.71 4.98 2.67
N LEU A 75 -11.91 4.29 3.48
CA LEU A 75 -10.46 4.16 3.39
C LEU A 75 -10.05 2.68 3.51
N LEU A 76 -10.72 1.80 2.76
CA LEU A 76 -10.33 0.39 2.69
C LEU A 76 -8.94 0.27 2.07
N PRO A 77 -8.12 -0.69 2.53
CA PRO A 77 -6.81 -0.91 1.94
C PRO A 77 -6.95 -1.53 0.54
N PRO A 78 -5.92 -1.38 -0.32
CA PRO A 78 -5.80 -2.17 -1.54
C PRO A 78 -6.00 -3.68 -1.28
N PRO A 79 -6.62 -4.41 -2.21
CA PRO A 79 -7.08 -3.93 -3.51
C PRO A 79 -8.49 -3.27 -3.50
N ASP A 80 -9.19 -3.29 -2.37
CA ASP A 80 -10.61 -2.85 -2.29
C ASP A 80 -10.78 -1.32 -2.15
N GLY A 81 -9.69 -0.58 -1.94
CA GLY A 81 -9.73 0.87 -1.79
C GLY A 81 -8.35 1.52 -1.81
N LEU A 82 -8.29 2.76 -1.31
CA LEU A 82 -7.12 3.63 -1.36
C LEU A 82 -6.55 3.98 0.02
N GLY A 83 -7.08 3.38 1.09
CA GLY A 83 -6.54 3.52 2.42
C GLY A 83 -5.18 2.85 2.57
N THR A 84 -4.34 3.37 3.43
CA THR A 84 -2.99 2.84 3.67
C THR A 84 -2.80 2.30 5.08
N THR A 85 -3.78 2.54 5.94
CA THR A 85 -3.70 2.35 7.39
C THR A 85 -5.03 1.85 7.94
N ALA A 86 -4.96 1.10 9.03
CA ALA A 86 -6.14 0.82 9.84
C ALA A 86 -6.45 2.05 10.73
N ALA A 87 -7.72 2.28 11.02
CA ALA A 87 -8.14 3.33 11.96
C ALA A 87 -7.71 3.02 13.39
N SER A 88 -7.71 1.73 13.75
CA SER A 88 -7.17 1.20 15.00
C SER A 88 -7.00 -0.33 14.86
N PHE A 89 -6.34 -0.95 15.84
CA PHE A 89 -6.18 -2.39 15.92
C PHE A 89 -6.30 -2.94 17.34
N ASP A 90 -6.38 -4.26 17.43
CA ASP A 90 -6.20 -5.04 18.65
C ASP A 90 -5.31 -6.25 18.34
N ALA A 91 -4.64 -6.78 19.36
CA ALA A 91 -3.78 -7.95 19.25
C ALA A 91 -4.06 -8.89 20.42
N VAL A 92 -4.55 -10.10 20.11
CA VAL A 92 -4.74 -11.17 21.11
C VAL A 92 -3.51 -12.08 21.08
N PRO A 93 -2.67 -12.10 22.13
CA PRO A 93 -1.46 -12.92 22.14
C PRO A 93 -1.78 -14.41 22.00
N GLY A 94 -0.90 -15.17 21.34
CA GLY A 94 -1.07 -16.61 21.20
C GLY A 94 -1.26 -17.34 22.54
N ASP A 95 -0.58 -16.89 23.60
CA ASP A 95 -0.73 -17.46 24.95
C ASP A 95 -2.17 -17.34 25.47
N GLU A 96 -2.87 -16.28 25.10
CA GLU A 96 -4.26 -16.05 25.47
C GLU A 96 -5.20 -16.86 24.56
N LEU A 97 -5.01 -16.74 23.24
CA LEU A 97 -5.86 -17.41 22.25
C LEU A 97 -5.87 -18.94 22.41
N PHE A 98 -4.72 -19.52 22.73
CA PHE A 98 -4.56 -20.97 22.84
C PHE A 98 -4.54 -21.49 24.29
N ALA A 99 -4.82 -20.64 25.29
CA ALA A 99 -4.77 -21.00 26.70
C ALA A 99 -5.55 -22.29 27.04
N SER A 100 -6.73 -22.46 26.44
CA SER A 100 -7.66 -23.57 26.72
C SER A 100 -7.22 -24.91 26.11
N VAL A 101 -6.38 -24.89 25.07
CA VAL A 101 -5.96 -26.09 24.33
C VAL A 101 -4.46 -26.35 24.43
N ARG A 102 -3.71 -25.53 25.16
CA ARG A 102 -2.24 -25.64 25.29
C ARG A 102 -1.77 -27.02 25.73
N ALA A 103 -2.49 -27.69 26.64
CA ALA A 103 -2.17 -29.03 27.09
C ALA A 103 -2.36 -30.12 26.00
N GLN A 104 -3.11 -29.81 24.94
CA GLN A 104 -3.45 -30.72 23.85
C GLN A 104 -2.41 -30.71 22.72
N PHE A 105 -1.47 -29.75 22.72
CA PHE A 105 -0.44 -29.63 21.68
C PHE A 105 0.51 -30.83 21.66
N GLY A 106 0.76 -31.46 22.81
CA GLY A 106 1.69 -32.58 22.92
C GLY A 106 3.18 -32.19 22.85
N TYR A 107 3.49 -30.89 22.84
CA TYR A 107 4.85 -30.33 22.94
C TYR A 107 4.85 -29.07 23.81
N THR A 108 6.01 -28.76 24.38
CA THR A 108 6.23 -27.59 25.24
C THR A 108 7.23 -26.60 24.68
N GLU A 109 7.89 -26.95 23.57
CA GLU A 109 8.87 -26.14 22.85
C GLU A 109 8.94 -26.64 21.40
N GLY A 110 9.24 -25.75 20.45
CA GLY A 110 9.34 -26.06 19.02
C GLY A 110 8.03 -25.83 18.26
N CYS A 111 8.05 -26.19 16.98
CA CYS A 111 6.91 -26.07 16.07
C CYS A 111 6.22 -27.43 15.90
N PRO A 112 4.92 -27.45 15.53
CA PRO A 112 4.27 -28.72 15.18
C PRO A 112 5.01 -29.43 14.04
N GLY A 113 4.88 -30.75 13.99
CA GLY A 113 5.39 -31.54 12.87
C GLY A 113 4.71 -31.19 11.54
N ALA A 114 5.21 -31.77 10.44
CA ALA A 114 4.62 -31.54 9.12
C ALA A 114 3.14 -31.96 9.07
N ASN A 115 2.29 -31.08 8.54
CA ASN A 115 0.83 -31.28 8.38
C ASN A 115 0.08 -31.60 9.70
N PRO A 116 0.15 -30.73 10.71
CA PRO A 116 -0.60 -30.96 11.93
C PRO A 116 -2.11 -30.85 11.67
N PRO A 117 -2.96 -31.59 12.41
CA PRO A 117 -4.40 -31.39 12.34
C PRO A 117 -4.74 -29.96 12.78
N ASN A 118 -5.74 -29.37 12.13
CA ASN A 118 -6.23 -28.05 12.54
C ASN A 118 -6.83 -28.11 13.94
N ILE A 119 -6.64 -27.03 14.70
CA ILE A 119 -7.28 -26.78 15.98
C ILE A 119 -8.23 -25.60 15.84
N THR A 120 -9.32 -25.64 16.60
CA THR A 120 -10.27 -24.53 16.68
C THR A 120 -10.28 -23.95 18.09
N VAL A 121 -10.01 -22.67 18.20
CA VAL A 121 -10.01 -21.93 19.47
C VAL A 121 -10.71 -20.59 19.31
N SER A 122 -11.10 -19.99 20.43
CA SER A 122 -11.72 -18.68 20.44
C SER A 122 -11.22 -17.84 21.61
N ALA A 123 -11.18 -16.53 21.40
CA ALA A 123 -10.88 -15.53 22.41
C ALA A 123 -11.71 -14.26 22.19
N THR A 124 -11.76 -13.41 23.20
CA THR A 124 -12.37 -12.08 23.08
C THR A 124 -11.37 -11.07 22.54
N TRP A 125 -11.85 -10.01 21.90
CA TRP A 125 -11.04 -8.91 21.40
C TRP A 125 -11.81 -7.58 21.50
N SER A 126 -11.10 -6.46 21.52
CA SER A 126 -11.68 -5.11 21.58
C SER A 126 -10.80 -4.07 20.89
N ILE A 127 -11.32 -3.40 19.87
CA ILE A 127 -10.64 -2.32 19.15
C ILE A 127 -11.19 -0.97 19.62
N ALA A 128 -10.29 -0.12 20.13
CA ALA A 128 -10.55 1.24 20.55
C ALA A 128 -9.26 2.07 20.56
N PRO A 129 -9.33 3.42 20.54
CA PRO A 129 -10.53 4.22 20.28
C PRO A 129 -10.83 4.32 18.78
N LEU A 130 -12.11 4.40 18.42
CA LEU A 130 -12.55 4.61 17.04
C LEU A 130 -13.45 5.86 16.92
N PRO A 131 -13.28 6.71 15.89
CA PRO A 131 -14.22 7.77 15.59
C PRO A 131 -15.57 7.20 15.08
N ALA A 132 -16.55 8.09 14.86
CA ALA A 132 -17.79 7.66 14.23
C ALA A 132 -17.58 7.33 12.76
N GLY A 133 -18.18 6.25 12.29
CA GLY A 133 -17.98 5.76 10.94
C GLY A 133 -18.58 4.39 10.73
N THR A 134 -18.32 3.81 9.56
CA THR A 134 -18.65 2.41 9.26
C THR A 134 -17.36 1.66 9.01
N TYR A 135 -17.18 0.55 9.70
CA TYR A 135 -15.93 -0.20 9.72
C TYR A 135 -16.06 -1.60 9.11
N GLN A 136 -14.95 -2.11 8.57
CA GLN A 136 -14.73 -3.53 8.31
C GLN A 136 -13.61 -4.04 9.22
N ILE A 137 -13.83 -5.20 9.85
CA ILE A 137 -12.80 -5.87 10.63
C ILE A 137 -12.16 -6.95 9.76
N ARG A 138 -10.86 -6.81 9.53
CA ARG A 138 -10.02 -7.79 8.84
C ARG A 138 -8.88 -8.16 9.76
N GLY A 139 -8.25 -9.30 9.55
CA GLY A 139 -7.12 -9.69 10.40
C GLY A 139 -6.52 -11.01 10.00
N PHE A 140 -5.53 -11.41 10.78
CA PHE A 140 -4.83 -12.67 10.61
C PHE A 140 -4.20 -13.11 11.92
N TYR A 141 -3.92 -14.41 12.04
CA TYR A 141 -2.99 -14.90 13.04
C TYR A 141 -1.58 -14.95 12.43
N ASP A 142 -0.68 -14.17 13.00
CA ASP A 142 0.76 -14.19 12.72
C ASP A 142 1.36 -15.48 13.32
N LEU A 143 1.70 -16.48 12.50
CA LEU A 143 2.17 -17.78 12.99
C LEU A 143 3.64 -17.80 13.36
N ASP A 144 4.46 -16.95 12.74
CA ASP A 144 5.92 -16.98 12.89
C ASP A 144 6.47 -15.85 13.77
N GLY A 145 5.62 -14.89 14.13
CA GLY A 145 5.92 -13.81 15.06
C GLY A 145 6.66 -12.65 14.40
N ASP A 146 6.52 -12.48 13.08
CA ASP A 146 7.22 -11.45 12.30
C ASP A 146 6.42 -10.17 12.09
N PHE A 147 5.18 -10.11 12.60
CA PHE A 147 4.36 -8.90 12.54
C PHE A 147 4.88 -7.81 13.47
N ASP A 148 5.11 -6.63 12.90
CA ASP A 148 5.41 -5.42 13.66
C ASP A 148 4.55 -4.26 13.11
N PRO A 149 3.60 -3.73 13.91
CA PRO A 149 2.68 -2.68 13.48
C PRO A 149 3.37 -1.32 13.27
N THR A 150 4.63 -1.18 13.69
CA THR A 150 5.38 0.07 13.64
C THR A 150 6.05 0.30 12.29
N PHE A 151 6.30 -0.75 11.50
CA PHE A 151 7.00 -0.67 10.22
C PHE A 151 6.12 -1.22 9.08
N SER A 152 6.03 -0.47 7.99
CA SER A 152 5.18 -0.84 6.84
C SER A 152 5.66 -2.09 6.10
N ILE A 153 6.95 -2.41 6.18
CA ILE A 153 7.50 -3.65 5.62
C ILE A 153 7.05 -4.90 6.38
N SER A 154 6.61 -4.80 7.63
CA SER A 154 6.31 -5.91 8.55
C SER A 154 4.91 -5.88 9.15
N ASN A 155 4.01 -5.04 8.63
CA ASN A 155 2.65 -4.89 9.17
C ASN A 155 1.57 -5.62 8.35
N LEU A 156 1.97 -6.57 7.50
CA LEU A 156 1.09 -7.35 6.63
C LEU A 156 1.37 -8.85 6.83
N PRO A 157 0.37 -9.72 6.64
CA PRO A 157 0.55 -11.15 6.80
C PRO A 157 1.55 -11.73 5.82
N THR A 158 2.20 -12.82 6.22
CA THR A 158 3.19 -13.56 5.44
C THR A 158 2.66 -14.91 5.00
N ARG A 159 3.49 -15.67 4.26
CA ARG A 159 3.10 -17.01 3.84
C ARG A 159 2.91 -17.91 5.07
N GLY A 160 1.73 -18.51 5.19
CA GLY A 160 1.40 -19.45 6.24
C GLY A 160 0.44 -18.87 7.28
N ASP A 161 0.45 -17.55 7.48
CA ASP A 161 -0.49 -16.86 8.37
C ASP A 161 -1.94 -17.20 8.06
N ILE A 162 -2.79 -17.16 9.10
CA ILE A 162 -4.19 -17.54 8.96
C ILE A 162 -5.06 -16.29 8.95
N ALA A 163 -5.43 -15.86 7.75
CA ALA A 163 -6.23 -14.66 7.53
C ALA A 163 -7.74 -14.89 7.72
N GLY A 164 -8.44 -13.78 7.87
CA GLY A 164 -9.89 -13.70 7.83
C GLY A 164 -10.44 -12.35 8.29
N GLY A 165 -11.61 -12.36 8.92
CA GLY A 165 -12.28 -11.13 9.34
C GLY A 165 -13.72 -11.33 9.76
N ALA A 166 -14.43 -10.23 9.96
CA ALA A 166 -15.86 -10.22 10.21
C ALA A 166 -16.62 -10.37 8.88
N ILE A 167 -16.91 -11.62 8.49
CA ILE A 167 -17.50 -11.96 7.18
C ILE A 167 -18.87 -12.64 7.34
N THR A 168 -19.77 -12.39 6.38
CA THR A 168 -21.13 -12.96 6.37
C THR A 168 -21.23 -14.29 5.63
N ASN A 169 -20.20 -14.69 4.87
CA ASN A 169 -20.21 -15.81 3.95
C ASN A 169 -19.08 -16.84 4.20
N ALA A 170 -18.68 -17.06 5.45
CA ALA A 170 -17.52 -17.88 5.81
C ALA A 170 -17.45 -19.26 5.14
N ALA A 171 -18.57 -19.99 5.07
CA ALA A 171 -18.60 -21.31 4.42
C ALA A 171 -18.31 -21.25 2.91
N ALA A 172 -18.80 -20.23 2.21
CA ALA A 172 -18.51 -20.03 0.79
C ALA A 172 -17.05 -19.62 0.58
N VAL A 173 -16.50 -18.80 1.48
CA VAL A 173 -15.09 -18.38 1.43
C VAL A 173 -14.15 -19.57 1.59
N LEU A 174 -14.45 -20.47 2.53
CA LEU A 174 -13.73 -21.74 2.67
C LEU A 174 -13.82 -22.64 1.42
N ALA A 175 -14.85 -22.45 0.60
CA ALA A 175 -15.01 -23.11 -0.70
C ALA A 175 -14.39 -22.33 -1.87
N GLY A 176 -13.68 -21.22 -1.61
CA GLY A 176 -12.99 -20.42 -2.61
C GLY A 176 -13.71 -19.15 -3.08
N ALA A 177 -14.87 -18.80 -2.49
CA ALA A 177 -15.55 -17.54 -2.81
C ALA A 177 -14.85 -16.33 -2.18
N ARG A 178 -15.09 -15.14 -2.75
CA ARG A 178 -14.59 -13.87 -2.19
C ARG A 178 -15.22 -13.57 -0.81
N PRO A 179 -14.46 -13.06 0.17
CA PRO A 179 -15.01 -12.60 1.45
C PRO A 179 -16.00 -11.44 1.31
N GLN A 180 -17.17 -11.58 1.96
CA GLN A 180 -18.14 -10.50 2.11
C GLN A 180 -18.05 -9.95 3.53
N TYR A 181 -17.29 -8.85 3.68
CA TYR A 181 -17.08 -8.21 4.97
C TYR A 181 -18.35 -7.51 5.45
N ARG A 182 -18.69 -7.74 6.72
CA ARG A 182 -19.83 -7.11 7.38
C ARG A 182 -19.52 -5.64 7.67
N PRO A 183 -20.31 -4.67 7.18
CA PRO A 183 -20.18 -3.29 7.61
C PRO A 183 -20.64 -3.13 9.06
N ILE A 184 -19.85 -2.43 9.86
CA ILE A 184 -20.10 -2.22 11.29
C ILE A 184 -20.26 -0.71 11.55
N PRO A 185 -21.50 -0.20 11.65
CA PRO A 185 -21.75 1.21 11.94
C PRO A 185 -21.42 1.52 13.41
N LEU A 186 -20.70 2.62 13.64
CA LEU A 186 -20.30 3.09 14.96
C LEU A 186 -20.61 4.58 15.11
N GLY A 187 -21.28 4.92 16.22
CA GLY A 187 -21.81 6.27 16.44
C GLY A 187 -23.17 6.52 15.78
N GLN A 188 -23.68 7.75 15.90
CA GLN A 188 -24.96 8.18 15.35
C GLN A 188 -24.80 9.53 14.65
N SER A 189 -25.39 9.67 13.46
CA SER A 189 -25.30 10.91 12.65
C SER A 189 -23.87 11.42 12.44
N GLY A 190 -22.92 10.49 12.26
CA GLY A 190 -21.50 10.81 12.04
C GLY A 190 -20.77 11.30 13.30
N ARG A 191 -21.30 11.08 14.50
CA ARG A 191 -20.68 11.48 15.77
C ARG A 191 -20.73 10.37 16.81
N ILE A 192 -19.71 10.32 17.68
CA ILE A 192 -19.74 9.49 18.89
C ILE A 192 -20.49 10.28 19.97
N PRO A 193 -21.53 9.71 20.61
CA PRO A 193 -22.23 10.35 21.75
C PRO A 193 -21.29 10.64 22.93
N GLU A 194 -21.64 11.56 23.82
CA GLU A 194 -20.79 11.92 24.98
C GLU A 194 -20.44 10.73 25.89
N GLN A 195 -21.35 9.77 26.02
CA GLN A 195 -21.14 8.53 26.77
C GLN A 195 -20.28 7.48 26.04
N GLY A 196 -19.78 7.78 24.84
CA GLY A 196 -19.14 6.82 23.94
C GLY A 196 -20.15 6.01 23.11
N ALA A 197 -19.63 5.18 22.21
CA ALA A 197 -20.43 4.21 21.46
C ALA A 197 -19.77 2.83 21.53
N ARG A 198 -20.57 1.77 21.62
CA ARG A 198 -20.07 0.40 21.67
C ARG A 198 -20.88 -0.49 20.72
N VAL A 199 -20.18 -1.28 19.92
CA VAL A 199 -20.75 -2.38 19.15
C VAL A 199 -20.12 -3.68 19.65
N SER A 200 -20.96 -4.54 20.20
CA SER A 200 -20.57 -5.86 20.72
C SER A 200 -20.95 -6.99 19.77
N ASP A 201 -20.58 -8.22 20.14
CA ASP A 201 -20.95 -9.45 19.43
C ASP A 201 -20.48 -9.48 17.96
N VAL A 202 -19.31 -8.88 17.69
CA VAL A 202 -18.67 -8.99 16.39
C VAL A 202 -17.89 -10.29 16.30
N ALA A 203 -18.46 -11.26 15.56
CA ALA A 203 -17.78 -12.49 15.24
C ALA A 203 -16.74 -12.27 14.13
N VAL A 204 -15.51 -12.72 14.38
CA VAL A 204 -14.40 -12.74 13.43
C VAL A 204 -13.93 -14.18 13.26
N THR A 205 -13.71 -14.61 12.02
CA THR A 205 -13.22 -15.96 11.71
C THR A 205 -11.90 -15.88 10.98
N PHE A 206 -10.88 -16.55 11.50
CA PHE A 206 -9.59 -16.78 10.85
C PHE A 206 -9.48 -18.25 10.46
N ALA A 207 -9.40 -18.53 9.16
CA ALA A 207 -9.38 -19.90 8.66
C ALA A 207 -8.72 -20.06 7.28
N LEU A 208 -8.15 -19.00 6.71
CA LEU A 208 -7.58 -19.01 5.37
C LEU A 208 -6.06 -18.87 5.45
N PRO A 209 -5.29 -19.94 5.21
CA PRO A 209 -3.84 -19.83 5.09
C PRO A 209 -3.46 -18.92 3.94
N ILE A 210 -2.57 -17.97 4.20
CA ILE A 210 -2.00 -17.09 3.19
C ILE A 210 -0.99 -17.90 2.35
N PRO A 211 -1.25 -18.09 1.04
CA PRO A 211 -0.45 -19.01 0.22
C PRO A 211 0.87 -18.40 -0.28
N THR A 212 0.99 -17.07 -0.21
CA THR A 212 2.06 -16.30 -0.82
C THR A 212 2.83 -15.54 0.23
N GLU A 213 4.09 -15.27 -0.07
CA GLU A 213 4.84 -14.27 0.68
C GLU A 213 4.50 -12.88 0.15
N ARG A 214 4.84 -11.81 0.88
CA ARG A 214 4.78 -10.44 0.35
C ARG A 214 5.62 -10.33 -0.93
N PRO A 215 5.21 -9.48 -1.90
CA PRO A 215 5.92 -9.31 -3.16
C PRO A 215 7.21 -8.49 -2.98
N VAL A 216 8.17 -8.93 -2.15
CA VAL A 216 9.45 -8.23 -1.97
C VAL A 216 10.13 -8.08 -3.32
N PHE A 217 10.50 -6.85 -3.70
CA PHE A 217 11.11 -6.57 -4.99
C PHE A 217 12.14 -5.45 -4.92
N HIS A 218 12.95 -5.35 -5.96
CA HIS A 218 13.76 -4.17 -6.30
C HIS A 218 13.72 -3.91 -7.80
N VAL A 219 14.19 -2.73 -8.21
CA VAL A 219 14.27 -2.30 -9.62
C VAL A 219 15.72 -2.41 -10.11
N PRO A 220 16.14 -3.53 -10.72
CA PRO A 220 17.45 -3.61 -11.35
C PRO A 220 17.59 -2.67 -12.55
N ASP A 221 16.55 -2.58 -13.38
CA ASP A 221 16.60 -1.87 -14.66
C ASP A 221 15.31 -1.07 -14.93
N ALA A 222 15.49 0.15 -15.43
CA ALA A 222 14.44 0.93 -16.09
C ALA A 222 14.65 0.85 -17.61
N LEU A 223 13.70 0.24 -18.32
CA LEU A 223 13.70 0.12 -19.77
C LEU A 223 12.95 1.34 -20.33
N SER A 224 13.69 2.41 -20.58
CA SER A 224 13.18 3.66 -21.17
C SER A 224 14.04 4.08 -22.36
N SER A 225 13.46 4.82 -23.30
CA SER A 225 14.20 5.53 -24.35
C SER A 225 15.01 6.72 -23.80
N THR A 226 14.77 7.13 -22.54
CA THR A 226 15.47 8.23 -21.86
C THR A 226 16.45 7.67 -20.82
N PRO A 227 17.74 8.05 -20.83
CA PRO A 227 18.69 7.58 -19.84
C PRO A 227 18.33 8.09 -18.43
N GLY A 228 18.24 7.19 -17.46
CA GLY A 228 18.14 7.50 -16.03
C GLY A 228 19.26 6.81 -15.25
N THR A 229 19.54 7.29 -14.04
CA THR A 229 20.39 6.55 -13.09
C THR A 229 19.60 5.39 -12.48
N THR A 230 20.25 4.29 -12.11
CA THR A 230 19.62 3.09 -11.51
C THR A 230 18.78 3.37 -10.26
N ALA A 231 19.01 4.47 -9.54
CA ALA A 231 18.26 4.84 -8.33
C ALA A 231 16.94 5.62 -8.60
N THR A 232 16.70 6.12 -9.81
CA THR A 232 15.52 6.95 -10.10
C THR A 232 15.02 6.70 -11.51
N VAL A 233 13.83 6.14 -11.62
CA VAL A 233 13.11 5.99 -12.89
C VAL A 233 12.51 7.35 -13.21
N THR A 234 12.79 7.92 -14.39
CA THR A 234 12.28 9.25 -14.75
C THR A 234 11.30 9.19 -15.91
N MET A 235 10.19 9.91 -15.79
CA MET A 235 9.21 10.17 -16.86
C MET A 235 8.89 11.66 -16.87
N ALA A 236 8.84 12.29 -18.04
CA ALA A 236 8.45 13.71 -18.12
C ALA A 236 6.94 13.88 -17.83
N SER A 237 6.54 15.00 -17.26
CA SER A 237 5.13 15.28 -16.94
C SER A 237 4.23 15.38 -18.17
N ASP A 238 4.81 15.66 -19.34
CA ASP A 238 4.17 15.74 -20.65
C ASP A 238 4.42 14.49 -21.51
N HIS A 239 4.84 13.37 -20.92
CA HIS A 239 5.25 12.17 -21.67
C HIS A 239 4.17 11.73 -22.66
N GLN A 240 4.57 11.63 -23.94
CA GLN A 240 3.75 11.12 -25.02
C GLN A 240 4.27 9.75 -25.47
N LEU A 241 3.36 8.81 -25.69
CA LEU A 241 3.71 7.53 -26.31
C LEU A 241 4.14 7.78 -27.76
N ALA A 242 5.25 7.18 -28.17
CA ALA A 242 5.72 7.29 -29.56
C ALA A 242 4.81 6.52 -30.54
N HIS A 243 4.23 5.41 -30.09
CA HIS A 243 3.31 4.57 -30.85
C HIS A 243 2.33 3.86 -29.91
N PHE A 244 1.05 3.81 -30.27
CA PHE A 244 0.00 3.06 -29.58
C PHE A 244 -0.92 2.39 -30.61
N SER A 245 -0.79 1.08 -30.77
CA SER A 245 -1.59 0.29 -31.71
C SER A 245 -1.73 -1.16 -31.27
N LEU A 246 -2.97 -1.65 -31.33
CA LEU A 246 -3.28 -3.07 -31.09
C LEU A 246 -2.69 -3.98 -32.17
N GLY A 247 -2.46 -3.43 -33.37
CA GLY A 247 -1.83 -4.15 -34.47
C GLY A 247 -0.30 -4.26 -34.34
N SER A 248 0.31 -3.47 -33.44
CA SER A 248 1.75 -3.52 -33.14
C SER A 248 1.99 -3.48 -31.62
N PRO A 249 1.73 -4.60 -30.91
CA PRO A 249 1.89 -4.64 -29.46
C PRO A 249 3.34 -4.46 -29.02
N SER A 250 4.33 -4.85 -29.84
CA SER A 250 5.75 -4.63 -29.52
C SER A 250 6.13 -3.15 -29.54
N ASP A 251 5.63 -2.39 -30.51
CA ASP A 251 5.92 -0.95 -30.63
C ASP A 251 5.17 -0.15 -29.55
N THR A 252 3.96 -0.58 -29.24
CA THR A 252 3.17 -0.06 -28.11
C THR A 252 3.89 -0.31 -26.79
N GLU A 253 4.37 -1.53 -26.56
CA GLU A 253 5.13 -1.88 -25.36
C GLU A 253 6.42 -1.04 -25.25
N ALA A 254 7.15 -0.88 -26.36
CA ALA A 254 8.39 -0.12 -26.40
C ALA A 254 8.20 1.39 -26.15
N SER A 255 6.98 1.91 -26.35
CA SER A 255 6.64 3.31 -26.13
C SER A 255 6.42 3.66 -24.66
N PHE A 256 6.20 2.68 -23.78
CA PHE A 256 6.10 2.91 -22.34
C PHE A 256 7.46 3.04 -21.68
N VAL A 257 7.52 3.82 -20.61
CA VAL A 257 8.53 3.63 -19.56
C VAL A 257 8.24 2.29 -18.88
N ARG A 258 9.17 1.34 -18.99
CA ARG A 258 9.01 0.00 -18.41
C ARG A 258 10.00 -0.23 -17.27
N LEU A 259 9.56 -0.95 -16.25
CA LEU A 259 10.35 -1.37 -15.11
C LEU A 259 10.51 -2.87 -15.15
N ARG A 260 11.76 -3.34 -15.14
CA ARG A 260 12.04 -4.73 -14.79
C ARG A 260 12.20 -4.77 -13.28
N LEU A 261 11.32 -5.51 -12.61
CA LEU A 261 11.36 -5.74 -11.17
C LEU A 261 11.93 -7.13 -10.94
N ALA A 262 12.92 -7.26 -10.06
CA ALA A 262 13.42 -8.56 -9.63
C ALA A 262 12.92 -8.87 -8.22
N ALA A 263 12.53 -10.12 -7.99
CA ALA A 263 12.06 -10.59 -6.70
C ALA A 263 13.20 -10.55 -5.66
N GLY A 264 12.88 -10.12 -4.44
CA GLY A 264 13.83 -9.96 -3.34
C GLY A 264 14.76 -8.75 -3.50
N VAL A 265 16.00 -8.90 -3.05
CA VAL A 265 17.06 -7.89 -3.08
C VAL A 265 18.30 -8.36 -3.88
N PRO A 266 19.17 -7.45 -4.34
CA PRO A 266 20.46 -7.79 -4.96
C PRO A 266 21.30 -8.72 -4.09
N ALA A 267 22.15 -9.53 -4.74
CA ALA A 267 22.90 -10.59 -4.07
C ALA A 267 23.77 -10.08 -2.90
N ASP A 268 24.33 -8.88 -3.02
CA ASP A 268 25.18 -8.25 -2.00
C ASP A 268 24.40 -7.66 -0.81
N GLU A 269 23.08 -7.53 -0.90
CA GLU A 269 22.20 -7.06 0.19
C GLU A 269 21.46 -8.20 0.91
N ARG A 270 21.46 -9.43 0.35
CA ARG A 270 20.65 -10.56 0.85
C ARG A 270 20.91 -10.91 2.31
N ASP A 271 22.17 -10.99 2.72
CA ASP A 271 22.52 -11.42 4.07
C ASP A 271 22.10 -10.40 5.15
N ASP A 272 22.08 -9.12 4.80
CA ASP A 272 21.63 -8.05 5.69
C ASP A 272 20.11 -7.94 5.71
N ALA A 273 19.47 -8.10 4.54
CA ALA A 273 18.02 -8.15 4.41
C ALA A 273 17.39 -9.33 5.18
N ALA A 274 18.05 -10.49 5.19
CA ALA A 274 17.56 -11.71 5.85
C ALA A 274 17.64 -11.66 7.40
N LYS A 275 18.34 -10.67 7.98
CA LYS A 275 18.61 -10.58 9.42
C LYS A 275 17.84 -9.42 10.05
N SER A 276 17.91 -9.35 11.37
CA SER A 276 17.38 -8.21 12.13
C SER A 276 17.99 -6.88 11.63
N PRO A 277 17.18 -5.82 11.44
CA PRO A 277 15.77 -5.72 11.84
C PRO A 277 14.75 -6.08 10.74
N PHE A 278 15.19 -6.49 9.54
CA PHE A 278 14.32 -6.57 8.37
C PHE A 278 13.64 -7.91 8.17
N PHE A 279 14.36 -9.02 8.43
CA PHE A 279 13.84 -10.39 8.31
C PHE A 279 13.16 -10.67 6.97
N PHE A 280 13.67 -10.10 5.87
CA PHE A 280 13.10 -10.37 4.56
C PHE A 280 13.18 -11.87 4.26
N PRO A 281 12.19 -12.42 3.55
CA PRO A 281 12.14 -13.82 3.10
C PRO A 281 13.13 -14.06 1.94
N VAL A 282 14.38 -13.66 2.14
CA VAL A 282 15.51 -13.75 1.21
C VAL A 282 16.66 -14.47 1.92
N GLY A 283 17.49 -15.19 1.17
CA GLY A 283 18.61 -15.95 1.76
C GLY A 283 18.20 -17.34 2.29
N GLY A 284 19.13 -18.03 2.95
CA GLY A 284 18.85 -19.36 3.53
C GLY A 284 18.46 -20.47 2.55
N GLY A 285 18.69 -20.28 1.24
CA GLY A 285 18.23 -21.18 0.17
C GLY A 285 16.84 -20.85 -0.39
N THR A 286 16.18 -19.81 0.13
CA THR A 286 14.91 -19.31 -0.41
C THR A 286 15.13 -18.57 -1.73
N THR A 287 14.40 -18.99 -2.77
CA THR A 287 14.33 -18.28 -4.05
C THR A 287 13.11 -17.36 -4.03
N PRO A 288 13.28 -16.03 -3.93
CA PRO A 288 12.15 -15.11 -3.97
C PRO A 288 11.50 -15.14 -5.35
N THR A 289 10.17 -15.06 -5.38
CA THR A 289 9.37 -15.04 -6.61
C THR A 289 8.26 -13.98 -6.50
N ILE A 290 7.85 -13.47 -7.65
CA ILE A 290 6.63 -12.68 -7.82
C ILE A 290 5.58 -13.60 -8.42
N ARG A 291 4.40 -13.65 -7.81
CA ARG A 291 3.30 -14.50 -8.26
C ARG A 291 2.28 -13.70 -9.07
N TYR A 292 2.09 -14.12 -10.30
CA TYR A 292 1.05 -13.64 -11.18
C TYR A 292 -0.28 -14.35 -10.88
N GLY A 293 -1.37 -13.61 -11.10
CA GLY A 293 -2.73 -14.15 -11.08
C GLY A 293 -3.69 -13.18 -11.74
N PHE A 294 -4.83 -13.66 -12.23
CA PHE A 294 -5.87 -12.77 -12.74
C PHE A 294 -6.47 -11.95 -11.61
N GLN A 295 -6.77 -10.67 -11.89
CA GLN A 295 -7.58 -9.87 -11.00
C GLN A 295 -9.06 -10.21 -11.21
N ASP A 296 -9.80 -10.28 -10.12
CA ASP A 296 -11.27 -10.36 -10.08
C ASP A 296 -11.74 -9.51 -8.89
N MET A 297 -11.61 -8.19 -9.05
CA MET A 297 -11.92 -7.18 -8.06
C MET A 297 -13.42 -6.98 -7.90
N ASN A 298 -14.20 -7.35 -8.90
CA ASN A 298 -15.67 -7.28 -8.83
C ASN A 298 -16.27 -8.57 -8.20
N GLY A 299 -15.52 -9.68 -8.19
CA GLY A 299 -15.91 -10.96 -7.60
C GLY A 299 -16.92 -11.75 -8.43
N ASP A 300 -17.01 -11.51 -9.74
CA ASP A 300 -17.94 -12.18 -10.65
C ASP A 300 -17.41 -13.53 -11.17
N GLY A 301 -16.17 -13.89 -10.82
CA GLY A 301 -15.52 -15.13 -11.22
C GLY A 301 -14.88 -15.07 -12.61
N ALA A 302 -14.94 -13.93 -13.30
CA ALA A 302 -14.23 -13.67 -14.53
C ALA A 302 -13.02 -12.74 -14.27
N PRO A 303 -11.92 -12.89 -15.02
CA PRO A 303 -10.84 -11.91 -14.98
C PRO A 303 -11.32 -10.52 -15.36
N ASP A 304 -11.01 -9.53 -14.53
CA ASP A 304 -11.14 -8.13 -14.89
C ASP A 304 -10.20 -7.80 -16.06
N VAL A 305 -10.55 -6.75 -16.80
CA VAL A 305 -9.74 -6.21 -17.89
C VAL A 305 -9.31 -4.79 -17.57
N VAL A 306 -8.23 -4.34 -18.21
CA VAL A 306 -7.79 -2.95 -18.11
C VAL A 306 -8.87 -2.03 -18.69
N PRO A 307 -9.37 -1.01 -17.95
CA PRO A 307 -10.55 -0.24 -18.36
C PRO A 307 -10.52 0.40 -19.75
N ASP A 308 -9.36 0.86 -20.21
CA ASP A 308 -9.11 1.46 -21.53
C ASP A 308 -8.47 0.49 -22.54
N ALA A 309 -8.25 -0.76 -22.14
CA ALA A 309 -7.71 -1.82 -22.98
C ALA A 309 -8.45 -3.14 -22.68
N PRO A 310 -9.71 -3.29 -23.13
CA PRO A 310 -10.56 -4.43 -22.77
C PRO A 310 -10.06 -5.79 -23.27
N PHE A 311 -9.04 -5.79 -24.13
CA PHE A 311 -8.34 -6.98 -24.63
C PHE A 311 -7.12 -7.35 -23.77
N LEU A 312 -6.81 -6.58 -22.72
CA LEU A 312 -5.76 -6.89 -21.76
C LEU A 312 -6.40 -7.35 -20.45
N PRO A 313 -6.16 -8.59 -20.01
CA PRO A 313 -6.56 -8.99 -18.67
C PRO A 313 -5.78 -8.19 -17.63
N ALA A 314 -6.44 -7.79 -16.56
CA ALA A 314 -5.80 -7.19 -15.41
C ALA A 314 -5.10 -8.28 -14.59
N LEU A 315 -3.78 -8.14 -14.40
CA LEU A 315 -2.97 -9.12 -13.67
C LEU A 315 -2.55 -8.58 -12.30
N SER A 316 -2.51 -9.47 -11.31
CA SER A 316 -1.84 -9.28 -10.03
C SER A 316 -0.36 -9.69 -10.14
N PRO A 317 0.57 -9.10 -9.37
CA PRO A 317 0.33 -8.00 -8.44
C PRO A 317 -0.12 -6.73 -9.17
N ILE A 318 -1.06 -5.98 -8.58
CA ILE A 318 -1.37 -4.63 -9.04
C ILE A 318 -0.13 -3.78 -8.82
N SER A 319 0.31 -3.08 -9.86
CA SER A 319 1.34 -2.05 -9.76
C SER A 319 0.70 -0.67 -9.66
N ALA A 320 1.00 0.05 -8.58
CA ALA A 320 0.50 1.40 -8.36
C ALA A 320 1.62 2.32 -7.88
N PHE A 321 1.61 3.54 -8.40
CA PHE A 321 2.60 4.56 -8.07
C PHE A 321 1.89 5.70 -7.33
N ASN A 322 2.20 5.88 -6.05
CA ASN A 322 1.52 6.87 -5.20
C ASN A 322 2.43 8.07 -4.99
N LYS A 323 1.93 9.29 -5.22
CA LYS A 323 2.72 10.51 -5.03
C LYS A 323 3.19 10.64 -3.58
N LEU A 324 4.47 10.97 -3.41
CA LEU A 324 5.08 11.27 -2.11
C LEU A 324 4.75 12.71 -1.71
N ALA A 325 4.64 12.95 -0.40
CA ALA A 325 4.17 14.23 0.14
C ALA A 325 5.11 15.40 -0.18
N ALA A 326 6.43 15.19 -0.11
CA ALA A 326 7.41 16.21 -0.48
C ALA A 326 8.70 15.60 -1.05
N PRO A 327 9.47 16.38 -1.85
CA PRO A 327 10.83 15.99 -2.25
C PRO A 327 11.71 15.74 -1.02
N GLY A 328 12.21 14.51 -0.85
CA GLY A 328 13.05 14.11 0.29
C GLY A 328 12.30 13.43 1.44
N GLU A 329 10.96 13.52 1.49
CA GLU A 329 10.13 12.66 2.34
C GLU A 329 9.95 11.33 1.60
N ALA A 330 10.88 10.40 1.83
CA ALA A 330 10.96 9.22 1.00
C ALA A 330 9.80 8.23 1.24
N ILE A 331 9.27 8.15 2.47
CA ILE A 331 8.24 7.13 2.82
C ILE A 331 6.83 7.73 2.92
N ALA A 332 6.70 9.04 3.22
CA ALA A 332 5.42 9.68 3.48
C ALA A 332 4.60 9.89 2.19
N ARG A 333 3.39 9.33 2.15
CA ARG A 333 2.49 9.46 0.99
C ARG A 333 1.67 10.73 1.07
N GLN A 334 1.37 11.30 -0.09
CA GLN A 334 0.37 12.37 -0.18
C GLN A 334 -1.03 11.80 0.08
N THR A 335 -1.58 12.11 1.24
CA THR A 335 -2.90 11.64 1.69
C THR A 335 -4.07 12.49 1.15
N SER A 336 -3.80 13.71 0.68
CA SER A 336 -4.80 14.60 0.11
C SER A 336 -4.19 15.68 -0.81
N PRO A 337 -4.70 15.84 -2.05
CA PRO A 337 -5.33 14.79 -2.83
C PRO A 337 -4.42 13.56 -2.92
N THR A 338 -5.02 12.37 -3.01
CA THR A 338 -4.27 11.17 -3.38
C THR A 338 -4.08 11.18 -4.89
N VAL A 339 -2.82 11.07 -5.32
CA VAL A 339 -2.43 11.03 -6.74
C VAL A 339 -1.78 9.68 -7.02
N ILE A 340 -2.36 8.94 -7.97
CA ILE A 340 -1.99 7.55 -8.27
C ILE A 340 -1.77 7.39 -9.77
N ILE A 341 -0.63 6.83 -10.17
CA ILE A 341 -0.43 6.30 -11.51
C ILE A 341 -0.58 4.79 -11.44
N GLN A 342 -1.36 4.19 -12.34
CA GLN A 342 -1.48 2.73 -12.41
C GLN A 342 -0.47 2.17 -13.42
N GLY A 343 0.29 1.15 -13.01
CA GLY A 343 1.12 0.37 -13.94
C GLY A 343 0.32 -0.74 -14.61
N LEU A 344 0.81 -1.19 -15.76
CA LEU A 344 0.39 -2.44 -16.39
C LEU A 344 1.38 -3.54 -16.00
N THR A 345 0.90 -4.51 -15.23
CA THR A 345 1.66 -5.72 -14.92
C THR A 345 1.61 -6.64 -16.13
N LEU A 346 2.74 -6.81 -16.82
CA LEU A 346 2.87 -7.60 -18.04
C LEU A 346 3.41 -8.99 -17.73
N TYR A 347 2.72 -10.03 -18.21
CA TYR A 347 3.25 -11.39 -18.24
C TYR A 347 4.18 -11.55 -19.45
N LYS A 348 5.49 -11.47 -19.21
CA LYS A 348 6.58 -11.57 -20.21
C LYS A 348 6.63 -10.43 -21.23
N SER A 349 5.52 -10.15 -21.91
CA SER A 349 5.35 -9.05 -22.87
C SER A 349 3.88 -8.62 -22.94
N LEU A 350 3.60 -7.49 -23.59
CA LEU A 350 2.23 -7.01 -23.84
C LEU A 350 1.44 -8.01 -24.70
N LEU A 351 2.08 -8.59 -25.71
CA LEU A 351 1.45 -9.60 -26.58
C LEU A 351 1.09 -10.87 -25.80
N GLU A 352 2.02 -11.39 -24.99
CA GLU A 352 1.76 -12.58 -24.17
C GLU A 352 0.71 -12.31 -23.10
N THR A 353 0.69 -11.10 -22.53
CA THR A 353 -0.35 -10.67 -21.60
C THR A 353 -1.73 -10.68 -22.27
N ALA A 354 -1.85 -10.11 -23.47
CA ALA A 354 -3.10 -10.11 -24.23
C ALA A 354 -3.57 -11.54 -24.56
N ALA A 355 -2.65 -12.47 -24.84
CA ALA A 355 -2.95 -13.86 -25.14
C ALA A 355 -3.57 -14.64 -23.95
N LEU A 356 -3.35 -14.18 -22.70
CA LEU A 356 -3.93 -14.80 -21.50
C LEU A 356 -5.46 -14.70 -21.43
N ASN A 357 -6.11 -13.87 -22.26
CA ASN A 357 -7.56 -13.90 -22.40
C ASN A 357 -8.09 -15.22 -22.97
N GLN A 358 -7.23 -16.01 -23.63
CA GLN A 358 -7.60 -17.28 -24.25
C GLN A 358 -6.82 -18.47 -23.66
N LEU A 359 -5.77 -18.20 -22.89
CA LEU A 359 -4.83 -19.19 -22.40
C LEU A 359 -4.73 -19.13 -20.88
N PRO A 360 -4.62 -20.29 -20.19
CA PRO A 360 -4.38 -20.29 -18.76
C PRO A 360 -2.98 -19.76 -18.43
N LEU A 361 -2.83 -19.22 -17.22
CA LEU A 361 -1.53 -18.86 -16.67
C LEU A 361 -0.79 -20.12 -16.24
N THR A 362 0.26 -20.52 -16.97
CA THR A 362 0.95 -21.81 -16.77
C THR A 362 2.11 -21.74 -15.77
N GLU A 363 2.73 -20.56 -15.61
CA GLU A 363 3.88 -20.34 -14.73
C GLU A 363 3.64 -19.08 -13.90
N PRO A 364 2.80 -19.15 -12.86
CA PRO A 364 2.43 -17.96 -12.10
C PRO A 364 3.59 -17.41 -11.27
N GLU A 365 4.54 -18.23 -10.83
CA GLU A 365 5.69 -17.77 -10.05
C GLU A 365 6.87 -17.46 -10.98
N GLN A 366 7.32 -16.20 -10.95
CA GLN A 366 8.39 -15.70 -11.80
C GLN A 366 9.48 -15.03 -10.94
N PRO A 367 10.77 -15.10 -11.31
CA PRO A 367 11.83 -14.37 -10.61
C PRO A 367 11.76 -12.86 -10.85
N GLU A 368 11.03 -12.42 -11.87
CA GLU A 368 10.93 -11.04 -12.30
C GLU A 368 9.50 -10.67 -12.68
N ALA A 369 9.20 -9.37 -12.62
CA ALA A 369 8.00 -8.79 -13.19
C ALA A 369 8.30 -7.61 -14.10
N LEU A 370 7.51 -7.46 -15.17
CA LEU A 370 7.62 -6.34 -16.10
C LEU A 370 6.43 -5.41 -15.89
N ILE A 371 6.70 -4.17 -15.51
CA ILE A 371 5.66 -3.15 -15.29
C ILE A 371 5.80 -2.05 -16.33
N ALA A 372 4.77 -1.82 -17.16
CA ALA A 372 4.71 -0.63 -18.00
C ALA A 372 4.01 0.51 -17.25
N VAL A 373 4.69 1.64 -17.06
CA VAL A 373 4.14 2.82 -16.41
C VAL A 373 3.23 3.54 -17.40
N ARG A 374 1.95 3.69 -17.06
CA ARG A 374 1.00 4.41 -17.90
C ARG A 374 1.15 5.92 -17.67
N PRO A 375 1.19 6.75 -18.71
CA PRO A 375 1.22 8.20 -18.55
C PRO A 375 -0.17 8.75 -18.22
N ALA A 376 -0.74 8.32 -17.10
CA ALA A 376 -2.05 8.77 -16.62
C ALA A 376 -2.07 8.76 -15.09
N ALA A 377 -2.49 9.87 -14.48
CA ALA A 377 -2.61 9.98 -13.03
C ALA A 377 -4.07 10.20 -12.61
N LEU A 378 -4.53 9.40 -11.67
CA LEU A 378 -5.81 9.57 -11.01
C LEU A 378 -5.62 10.43 -9.75
N CYS A 379 -6.33 11.54 -9.68
CA CYS A 379 -6.32 12.47 -8.55
C CYS A 379 -7.70 12.51 -7.91
N LEU A 380 -7.78 12.28 -6.60
CA LEU A 380 -9.04 12.30 -5.84
C LEU A 380 -8.80 12.60 -4.36
N PHE A 381 -9.87 12.92 -3.64
CA PHE A 381 -9.87 13.08 -2.18
C PHE A 381 -10.52 11.86 -1.53
N PRO A 382 -9.78 10.84 -1.04
CA PRO A 382 -10.38 9.57 -0.63
C PRO A 382 -11.49 9.72 0.40
N ALA A 383 -11.26 10.58 1.40
CA ALA A 383 -12.16 10.87 2.50
C ALA A 383 -13.39 11.73 2.11
N ASP A 384 -13.39 12.39 0.95
CA ASP A 384 -14.48 13.23 0.46
C ASP A 384 -14.89 12.87 -0.98
N PRO A 385 -15.73 11.83 -1.16
CA PRO A 385 -16.23 11.42 -2.47
C PRO A 385 -17.00 12.51 -3.21
N SER A 386 -17.56 13.51 -2.51
CA SER A 386 -18.36 14.58 -3.11
C SER A 386 -17.55 15.52 -4.00
N ARG A 387 -16.22 15.57 -3.82
CA ARG A 387 -15.29 16.34 -4.66
C ARG A 387 -14.96 15.65 -5.98
N GLY A 388 -15.45 14.42 -6.18
CA GLY A 388 -15.15 13.63 -7.37
C GLY A 388 -13.66 13.27 -7.49
N GLY A 389 -13.22 13.11 -8.73
CA GLY A 389 -11.84 12.84 -9.12
C GLY A 389 -11.58 13.21 -10.58
N VAL A 390 -10.30 13.24 -10.96
CA VAL A 390 -9.87 13.47 -12.33
C VAL A 390 -8.80 12.45 -12.70
N LEU A 391 -8.96 11.79 -13.84
CA LEU A 391 -7.89 11.09 -14.54
C LEU A 391 -7.24 12.09 -15.49
N VAL A 392 -6.03 12.53 -15.15
CA VAL A 392 -5.23 13.41 -16.01
C VAL A 392 -4.34 12.57 -16.93
N VAL A 393 -4.35 12.89 -18.21
CA VAL A 393 -3.54 12.24 -19.24
C VAL A 393 -2.82 13.32 -20.06
N PRO A 394 -1.49 13.27 -20.25
CA PRO A 394 -0.77 14.32 -20.98
C PRO A 394 -1.25 14.51 -22.42
N HIS A 395 -1.54 13.40 -23.10
CA HIS A 395 -1.96 13.37 -24.49
C HIS A 395 -3.04 12.31 -24.68
N PHE A 396 -4.10 12.65 -25.41
CA PHE A 396 -5.12 11.66 -25.81
C PHE A 396 -4.70 10.82 -27.00
N ASP A 397 -3.68 11.26 -27.74
CA ASP A 397 -3.13 10.60 -28.92
C ASP A 397 -1.63 10.35 -28.74
N ASP A 398 -1.13 9.29 -29.37
CA ASP A 398 0.30 9.06 -29.50
C ASP A 398 0.94 10.09 -30.46
N SER A 399 2.27 10.06 -30.61
CA SER A 399 2.98 10.97 -31.51
C SER A 399 2.68 10.76 -33.01
N GLN A 400 1.93 9.70 -33.37
CA GLN A 400 1.49 9.40 -34.74
C GLN A 400 0.01 9.79 -34.98
N GLY A 401 -0.69 10.28 -33.95
CA GLY A 401 -2.10 10.63 -34.01
C GLY A 401 -3.05 9.44 -33.83
N ASN A 402 -2.57 8.31 -33.32
CA ASN A 402 -3.44 7.20 -32.92
C ASN A 402 -4.05 7.49 -31.55
N PRO A 403 -5.36 7.31 -31.37
CA PRO A 403 -6.01 7.56 -30.09
C PRO A 403 -5.55 6.54 -29.03
N ILE A 404 -5.07 7.03 -27.90
CA ILE A 404 -4.73 6.23 -26.71
C ILE A 404 -6.00 5.91 -25.93
N ILE A 405 -6.89 6.91 -25.77
CA ILE A 405 -8.18 6.77 -25.08
C ILE A 405 -9.29 7.08 -26.09
N PRO A 406 -9.79 6.07 -26.82
CA PRO A 406 -10.77 6.29 -27.88
C PRO A 406 -12.14 6.76 -27.36
N ASP A 407 -12.54 6.34 -26.16
CA ASP A 407 -13.80 6.72 -25.54
C ASP A 407 -13.58 7.22 -24.10
N ARG A 408 -13.49 8.54 -23.96
CA ARG A 408 -13.23 9.22 -22.69
C ARG A 408 -14.42 9.16 -21.74
N ASP A 409 -15.64 9.22 -22.27
CA ASP A 409 -16.86 9.21 -21.46
C ASP A 409 -17.10 7.81 -20.90
N ALA A 410 -16.88 6.77 -21.69
CA ALA A 410 -16.94 5.39 -21.22
C ALA A 410 -15.87 5.10 -20.15
N LEU A 411 -14.63 5.56 -20.34
CA LEU A 411 -13.57 5.42 -19.36
C LEU A 411 -13.91 6.16 -18.05
N GLY A 412 -14.35 7.42 -18.14
CA GLY A 412 -14.79 8.20 -16.99
C GLY A 412 -15.94 7.52 -16.24
N ALA A 413 -16.93 6.98 -16.95
CA ALA A 413 -18.03 6.23 -16.36
C ALA A 413 -17.59 4.92 -15.70
N ALA A 414 -16.64 4.19 -16.30
CA ALA A 414 -16.08 2.96 -15.74
C ALA A 414 -15.33 3.24 -14.42
N LEU A 415 -14.43 4.22 -14.43
CA LEU A 415 -13.71 4.66 -13.24
C LEU A 415 -14.67 5.21 -12.18
N SER A 416 -15.72 5.93 -12.59
CA SER A 416 -16.71 6.45 -11.66
C SER A 416 -17.45 5.34 -10.90
N ARG A 417 -17.81 4.26 -11.60
CA ARG A 417 -18.39 3.06 -10.97
C ARG A 417 -17.40 2.38 -10.03
N GLN A 418 -16.14 2.24 -10.45
CA GLN A 418 -15.09 1.59 -9.67
C GLN A 418 -14.79 2.32 -8.36
N PHE A 419 -14.69 3.66 -8.40
CA PHE A 419 -14.32 4.47 -7.23
C PHE A 419 -15.52 5.05 -6.46
N GLY A 420 -16.74 4.75 -6.91
CA GLY A 420 -17.98 5.20 -6.26
C GLY A 420 -18.14 6.73 -6.21
N ARG A 421 -17.58 7.45 -7.19
CA ARG A 421 -17.57 8.92 -7.26
C ARG A 421 -17.44 9.36 -8.71
N GLU A 422 -17.80 10.61 -9.03
CA GLU A 422 -17.61 11.12 -10.39
C GLU A 422 -16.11 11.25 -10.72
N ILE A 423 -15.67 10.59 -11.80
CA ILE A 423 -14.31 10.69 -12.34
C ILE A 423 -14.38 11.27 -13.75
N ARG A 424 -13.73 12.43 -13.93
CA ARG A 424 -13.61 13.11 -15.24
C ARG A 424 -12.27 12.75 -15.88
N VAL A 425 -12.22 12.66 -17.20
CA VAL A 425 -10.98 12.41 -17.95
C VAL A 425 -10.55 13.72 -18.62
N GLU A 426 -9.38 14.24 -18.25
CA GLU A 426 -8.89 15.54 -18.71
C GLU A 426 -7.48 15.44 -19.31
N GLN A 427 -7.21 16.28 -20.31
CA GLN A 427 -5.85 16.44 -20.82
C GLN A 427 -5.09 17.42 -19.95
N GLY A 428 -3.90 17.04 -19.50
CA GLY A 428 -3.07 17.87 -18.64
C GLY A 428 -1.75 17.20 -18.29
N CYS A 429 -0.76 17.99 -17.90
CA CYS A 429 0.51 17.42 -17.45
C CYS A 429 0.37 16.66 -16.13
N LEU A 430 1.10 15.55 -16.01
CA LEU A 430 1.13 14.76 -14.79
C LEU A 430 1.68 15.59 -13.62
N PRO A 431 1.19 15.39 -12.39
CA PRO A 431 1.72 16.10 -11.24
C PRO A 431 3.18 15.73 -11.01
N GLU A 432 4.07 16.71 -11.08
CA GLU A 432 5.50 16.52 -10.86
C GLU A 432 5.80 16.02 -9.43
N GLY A 433 6.92 15.32 -9.25
CA GLY A 433 7.41 14.86 -7.94
C GLY A 433 7.87 13.40 -7.90
N GLY A 434 8.13 12.90 -6.69
CA GLY A 434 8.45 11.50 -6.45
C GLY A 434 7.19 10.67 -6.20
N TYR A 435 7.20 9.41 -6.64
CA TYR A 435 6.10 8.46 -6.50
C TYR A 435 6.65 7.12 -5.97
N SER A 436 6.08 6.66 -4.86
CA SER A 436 6.38 5.32 -4.33
C SER A 436 5.83 4.25 -5.26
N MET A 437 6.54 3.14 -5.43
CA MET A 437 6.16 2.00 -6.26
C MET A 437 5.57 0.91 -5.37
N ASN A 438 4.36 0.47 -5.67
CA ASN A 438 3.63 -0.48 -4.85
C ASN A 438 3.27 -1.71 -5.69
N LEU A 439 3.62 -2.89 -5.21
CA LEU A 439 3.08 -4.15 -5.71
C LEU A 439 2.08 -4.70 -4.69
N VAL A 440 0.86 -5.00 -5.12
CA VAL A 440 -0.22 -5.47 -4.25
C VAL A 440 -0.83 -6.77 -4.79
N TYR A 441 -0.85 -7.83 -4.00
CA TYR A 441 -1.59 -9.05 -4.31
C TYR A 441 -3.07 -8.95 -3.96
N GLY A 442 -3.89 -9.79 -4.58
CA GLY A 442 -5.32 -9.89 -4.25
C GLY A 442 -5.61 -10.30 -2.80
N THR A 443 -4.62 -10.88 -2.10
CA THR A 443 -4.67 -11.18 -0.67
C THR A 443 -4.49 -9.95 0.22
N GLY A 444 -4.18 -8.78 -0.35
CA GLY A 444 -3.86 -7.55 0.39
C GLY A 444 -2.39 -7.43 0.79
N GLN A 445 -1.59 -8.48 0.61
CA GLN A 445 -0.14 -8.40 0.80
C GLN A 445 0.46 -7.41 -0.19
N ALA A 446 1.30 -6.51 0.30
CA ALA A 446 1.89 -5.46 -0.50
C ALA A 446 3.38 -5.28 -0.18
N TRP A 447 4.09 -4.68 -1.14
CA TRP A 447 5.44 -4.19 -0.95
C TRP A 447 5.56 -2.80 -1.55
N THR A 448 6.19 -1.87 -0.84
CA THR A 448 6.37 -0.48 -1.27
C THR A 448 7.84 -0.15 -1.38
N LEU A 449 8.21 0.59 -2.43
CA LEU A 449 9.49 1.26 -2.56
C LEU A 449 9.28 2.78 -2.69
N PRO A 450 10.07 3.62 -2.02
CA PRO A 450 11.08 3.22 -1.05
C PRO A 450 10.40 2.79 0.26
N ASN A 451 11.14 2.13 1.15
CA ASN A 451 10.66 1.71 2.46
C ASN A 451 11.74 1.88 3.55
N GLU A 452 11.42 1.48 4.78
CA GLU A 452 12.25 1.65 5.97
C GLU A 452 13.60 0.92 5.86
N ALA A 453 13.72 -0.10 5.01
CA ALA A 453 15.01 -0.74 4.77
C ALA A 453 15.94 0.12 3.89
N GLY A 454 15.38 0.90 2.96
CA GLY A 454 16.13 1.76 2.05
C GLY A 454 16.29 3.21 2.50
N VAL A 455 15.54 3.64 3.52
CA VAL A 455 15.51 5.03 4.00
C VAL A 455 15.79 5.06 5.49
N CYS A 456 16.55 6.05 5.95
CA CYS A 456 16.77 6.26 7.39
C CYS A 456 15.56 6.95 8.01
N ALA A 457 15.09 6.47 9.16
CA ALA A 457 14.08 7.19 9.92
C ALA A 457 14.63 8.55 10.40
N ASP A 458 13.76 9.51 10.70
CA ASP A 458 14.16 10.87 11.08
C ASP A 458 15.12 10.93 12.27
N LEU A 459 15.00 9.96 13.19
CA LEU A 459 15.84 9.84 14.39
C LEU A 459 17.10 8.99 14.17
N GLU A 460 17.26 8.37 13.01
CA GLU A 460 18.43 7.57 12.66
C GLU A 460 19.46 8.41 11.90
N PRO A 461 20.69 8.59 12.43
CA PRO A 461 21.71 9.32 11.70
C PRO A 461 22.11 8.57 10.43
N ALA A 462 21.98 9.23 9.28
CA ALA A 462 22.43 8.70 8.00
C ALA A 462 23.95 8.88 7.84
N SER A 463 24.66 7.79 7.55
CA SER A 463 26.10 7.81 7.29
C SER A 463 26.45 6.84 6.17
N GLY A 464 26.54 7.35 4.93
CA GLY A 464 26.83 6.52 3.76
C GLY A 464 25.71 5.51 3.51
N ASP A 465 26.05 4.22 3.59
CA ASP A 465 25.15 3.08 3.41
C ASP A 465 24.55 2.58 4.73
N ARG A 466 24.51 3.42 5.77
CA ARG A 466 23.97 3.07 7.09
C ARG A 466 22.95 4.08 7.58
N CYS A 467 21.97 3.54 8.33
CA CYS A 467 21.03 4.30 9.14
C CYS A 467 21.26 3.88 10.59
N GLY A 468 21.91 4.73 11.39
CA GLY A 468 22.37 4.34 12.72
C GLY A 468 23.23 3.07 12.69
N SER A 469 22.78 2.02 13.38
CA SER A 469 23.51 0.74 13.46
C SER A 469 23.20 -0.23 12.32
N ARG A 470 22.10 -0.06 11.57
CA ARG A 470 21.71 -0.99 10.48
C ARG A 470 22.28 -0.54 9.14
N ARG A 471 22.45 -1.50 8.22
CA ARG A 471 22.75 -1.22 6.82
C ARG A 471 21.48 -0.66 6.15
N ARG A 472 21.66 0.32 5.29
CA ARG A 472 20.64 0.86 4.40
C ARG A 472 20.69 0.07 3.10
N LEU A 473 19.58 -0.57 2.75
CA LEU A 473 19.46 -1.36 1.52
C LEU A 473 19.16 -0.42 0.36
N ASN A 474 20.16 -0.10 -0.47
CA ASN A 474 19.99 0.86 -1.56
C ASN A 474 18.93 0.40 -2.57
N SER A 475 18.79 -0.91 -2.76
CA SER A 475 17.75 -1.48 -3.64
C SER A 475 16.31 -1.17 -3.18
N GLN A 476 16.14 -0.80 -1.91
CA GLN A 476 14.85 -0.50 -1.29
C GLN A 476 14.56 1.00 -1.21
N SER A 477 15.38 1.84 -1.88
CA SER A 477 15.26 3.30 -1.88
C SER A 477 14.75 3.89 -3.21
N THR A 478 14.51 3.05 -4.21
CA THR A 478 14.10 3.49 -5.55
C THR A 478 12.67 4.02 -5.56
N TYR A 479 12.41 5.01 -6.41
CA TYR A 479 11.08 5.57 -6.67
C TYR A 479 10.95 6.02 -8.15
N LEU A 480 9.72 6.28 -8.58
CA LEU A 480 9.42 6.90 -9.87
C LEU A 480 9.42 8.43 -9.71
N HIS A 481 10.14 9.14 -10.58
CA HIS A 481 10.16 10.59 -10.62
C HIS A 481 9.45 11.11 -11.87
N ILE A 482 8.40 11.90 -11.65
CA ILE A 482 7.78 12.70 -12.69
C ILE A 482 8.53 14.04 -12.76
N ALA A 483 9.33 14.18 -13.80
CA ALA A 483 10.17 15.34 -14.06
C ALA A 483 9.37 16.47 -14.75
N PRO A 484 9.90 17.70 -14.77
CA PRO A 484 9.35 18.80 -15.56
C PRO A 484 9.14 18.43 -17.03
N PRO A 485 8.26 19.15 -17.75
CA PRO A 485 7.91 18.81 -19.12
C PRO A 485 9.07 19.02 -20.09
N THR A 486 9.11 18.16 -21.12
CA THR A 486 10.01 18.35 -22.26
C THR A 486 9.56 19.48 -23.19
N ASP A 487 8.27 19.72 -23.29
CA ASP A 487 7.63 20.86 -23.94
C ASP A 487 6.83 21.70 -22.91
N PRO A 488 7.45 22.75 -22.34
CA PRO A 488 6.77 23.65 -21.42
C PRO A 488 5.54 24.36 -22.01
N ALA A 489 5.48 24.53 -23.35
CA ALA A 489 4.32 25.15 -23.99
C ALA A 489 3.09 24.25 -23.92
N HIS A 490 3.28 22.92 -23.99
CA HIS A 490 2.21 21.95 -23.80
C HIS A 490 1.58 22.08 -22.42
N CYS A 491 2.37 22.08 -21.34
CA CYS A 491 1.83 22.23 -19.98
C CYS A 491 1.28 23.62 -19.69
N ALA A 492 1.70 24.66 -20.42
CA ALA A 492 1.07 25.96 -20.33
C ALA A 492 -0.35 25.95 -20.94
N ALA A 493 -0.57 25.19 -22.01
CA ALA A 493 -1.88 25.02 -22.64
C ALA A 493 -2.77 24.01 -21.89
N TYR A 494 -2.17 22.95 -21.36
CA TYR A 494 -2.83 21.86 -20.64
C TYR A 494 -2.17 21.69 -19.26
N PRO A 495 -2.43 22.62 -18.31
CA PRO A 495 -1.82 22.56 -16.99
C PRO A 495 -2.31 21.35 -16.20
N THR A 496 -1.53 20.92 -15.22
CA THR A 496 -1.98 19.93 -14.24
C THR A 496 -3.28 20.40 -13.58
N PRO A 497 -4.36 19.59 -13.58
CA PRO A 497 -5.62 19.98 -12.99
C PRO A 497 -5.48 20.37 -11.51
N ALA A 498 -6.20 21.39 -11.08
CA ALA A 498 -6.14 21.90 -9.70
C ALA A 498 -6.46 20.81 -8.65
N LEU A 499 -7.28 19.81 -8.99
CA LEU A 499 -7.62 18.69 -8.11
C LEU A 499 -6.42 17.76 -7.82
N CYS A 500 -5.36 17.84 -8.62
CA CYS A 500 -4.12 17.07 -8.46
C CYS A 500 -3.03 17.80 -7.67
N LEU A 501 -3.26 19.06 -7.32
CA LEU A 501 -2.31 19.89 -6.58
C LEU A 501 -2.63 19.82 -5.06
N PRO A 502 -1.60 19.89 -4.19
CA PRO A 502 -1.76 19.91 -2.72
C PRO A 502 -2.70 21.01 -2.21
#